data_AF-A0A484F4K7-F1
#
_entry.id   AF-A0A484F4K7-F1
#
_cell.length_a   1.000
_cell.length_b   1.000
_cell.length_c   1.000
_cell.angle_alpha   90.00
_cell.angle_beta   90.00
_cell.angle_gamma   90.00
#
_symmetry.space_group_name_H-M   'P 1'
#
loop_
_entity.id
_entity.type
_entity.pdbx_description
1 polymer ?
#
loop_
_entity_poly.entity_id
_entity_poly.type
_entity_poly.pdbx_seq_one_letter_code
_entity_poly.pdbx_strand_id
1 'polypeptide(L)'
;MATNSVSSKGTAQKSKKSGRAPKEESQTESTQMFAAVSSQMRQKILQILAEEDMHISAIARNLGISVPVASKHIKVLEDADLIERKIYGKTHVFSLKKKNFTGAFDPFAPVKRLEVDKGTTLMEAFKTVSVVEVKNIDGKDFIVAADGEEGFYLYEVNGKLIDKRAEDFILEEDAVVEWKRLEPVTKKKLIVSVKKDDDKEKRKGYYESLI
;
A
#
# COMPACT_ATOMS: atom_id res chain seq x y z
N MET A 1 -25.23 53.56 56.98
CA MET A 1 -25.62 53.79 55.57
C MET A 1 -24.40 54.29 54.83
N ALA A 2 -23.81 53.47 53.96
CA ALA A 2 -22.65 53.84 53.16
C ALA A 2 -22.80 53.23 51.76
N THR A 3 -22.55 54.06 50.75
CA THR A 3 -22.60 53.77 49.31
C THR A 3 -21.21 53.37 48.77
N ASN A 4 -21.26 52.73 47.59
CA ASN A 4 -20.22 52.50 46.57
C ASN A 4 -19.42 51.19 46.53
N SER A 5 -19.86 50.36 45.58
CA SER A 5 -19.13 49.64 44.52
C SER A 5 -17.59 49.53 44.56
N VAL A 6 -17.09 48.29 44.54
CA VAL A 6 -15.84 47.89 43.86
C VAL A 6 -16.01 46.51 43.19
N SER A 7 -15.72 46.51 41.90
CA SER A 7 -15.27 45.46 40.98
C SER A 7 -14.62 44.20 41.59
N SER A 8 -15.05 43.01 41.12
CA SER A 8 -14.12 41.87 40.99
C SER A 8 -14.38 41.12 39.68
N LYS A 9 -13.25 40.80 39.03
CA LYS A 9 -13.10 40.17 37.72
C LYS A 9 -13.48 38.69 37.79
N GLY A 10 -14.24 38.22 36.79
CA GLY A 10 -14.43 36.80 36.47
C GLY A 10 -14.14 36.59 34.99
N THR A 11 -12.97 36.07 34.69
CA THR A 11 -12.41 35.84 33.35
C THR A 11 -13.17 34.77 32.57
N ALA A 12 -13.34 35.03 31.28
CA ALA A 12 -13.95 34.15 30.30
C ALA A 12 -13.21 32.80 30.16
N GLN A 13 -13.96 31.71 30.27
CA GLN A 13 -13.55 30.37 29.82
C GLN A 13 -13.44 30.37 28.29
N LYS A 14 -12.21 30.26 27.78
CA LYS A 14 -11.94 29.99 26.37
C LYS A 14 -11.86 28.48 26.19
N SER A 15 -12.94 27.90 25.65
CA SER A 15 -13.03 26.51 25.22
C SER A 15 -11.91 26.17 24.24
N LYS A 16 -11.04 25.23 24.60
CA LYS A 16 -10.13 24.54 23.66
C LYS A 16 -10.98 23.76 22.66
N LYS A 17 -10.88 24.11 21.38
CA LYS A 17 -11.38 23.28 20.27
C LYS A 17 -10.49 22.04 20.19
N SER A 18 -11.06 20.86 20.45
CA SER A 18 -10.41 19.59 20.15
C SER A 18 -10.28 19.45 18.63
N GLY A 19 -9.07 19.18 18.15
CA GLY A 19 -8.82 18.80 16.76
C GLY A 19 -9.67 17.58 16.41
N ARG A 20 -10.37 17.63 15.28
CA ARG A 20 -11.17 16.53 14.78
C ARG A 20 -10.19 15.54 14.15
N ALA A 21 -10.13 14.31 14.68
CA ALA A 21 -9.36 13.22 14.08
C ALA A 21 -9.69 13.09 12.57
N PRO A 22 -8.71 12.76 11.71
CA PRO A 22 -8.94 12.57 10.28
C PRO A 22 -10.05 11.53 10.07
N LYS A 23 -10.95 11.78 9.11
CA LYS A 23 -12.02 10.84 8.78
C LYS A 23 -11.43 9.58 8.14
N GLU A 24 -11.75 8.40 8.70
CA GLU A 24 -11.56 7.10 8.06
C GLU A 24 -12.47 7.01 6.81
N GLU A 25 -11.95 7.35 5.63
CA GLU A 25 -12.70 7.26 4.36
C GLU A 25 -12.67 5.84 3.72
N SER A 26 -11.89 4.90 4.28
CA SER A 26 -11.57 3.60 3.66
C SER A 26 -12.67 2.53 3.66
N GLN A 27 -13.72 2.65 4.48
CA GLN A 27 -14.75 1.59 4.60
C GLN A 27 -15.65 1.46 3.35
N THR A 28 -15.82 2.53 2.58
CA THR A 28 -16.74 2.56 1.43
C THR A 28 -16.17 1.81 0.23
N GLU A 29 -14.85 1.91 0.00
CA GLU A 29 -14.17 1.31 -1.16
C GLU A 29 -14.11 -0.22 -1.06
N SER A 30 -13.74 -0.74 0.13
CA SER A 30 -13.72 -2.19 0.38
C SER A 30 -15.10 -2.83 0.22
N THR A 31 -16.16 -2.12 0.62
CA THR A 31 -17.54 -2.60 0.47
C THR A 31 -17.94 -2.79 -1.00
N GLN A 32 -17.59 -1.83 -1.87
CA GLN A 32 -17.88 -1.92 -3.31
C GLN A 32 -17.13 -3.07 -3.97
N MET A 33 -15.85 -3.25 -3.61
CA MET A 33 -15.07 -4.40 -4.06
C MET A 33 -15.72 -5.73 -3.65
N PHE A 34 -16.07 -5.92 -2.37
CA PHE A 34 -16.69 -7.17 -1.90
C PHE A 34 -18.02 -7.46 -2.62
N ALA A 35 -18.86 -6.44 -2.79
CA ALA A 35 -20.08 -6.55 -3.56
C ALA A 35 -19.80 -6.95 -5.03
N ALA A 36 -18.79 -6.36 -5.66
CA ALA A 36 -18.39 -6.71 -7.02
C ALA A 36 -17.89 -8.16 -7.10
N VAL A 37 -17.01 -8.63 -6.21
CA VAL A 37 -16.48 -10.00 -6.29
C VAL A 37 -17.46 -11.08 -5.84
N SER A 38 -18.58 -10.74 -5.19
CA SER A 38 -19.58 -11.74 -4.75
C SER A 38 -20.30 -12.49 -5.88
N SER A 39 -20.20 -12.03 -7.14
CA SER A 39 -20.82 -12.71 -8.28
C SER A 39 -19.86 -13.70 -8.94
N GLN A 40 -20.30 -14.95 -9.08
CA GLN A 40 -19.55 -15.99 -9.80
C GLN A 40 -19.17 -15.60 -11.24
N MET A 41 -20.07 -14.90 -11.96
CA MET A 41 -19.77 -14.46 -13.34
C MET A 41 -18.67 -13.40 -13.37
N ARG A 42 -18.67 -12.47 -12.41
CA ARG A 42 -17.62 -11.44 -12.31
C ARG A 42 -16.30 -12.05 -11.86
N GLN A 43 -16.31 -13.04 -10.98
CA GLN A 43 -15.10 -13.82 -10.64
C GLN A 43 -14.49 -14.50 -11.88
N LYS A 44 -15.31 -15.12 -12.75
CA LYS A 44 -14.82 -15.70 -14.00
C LYS A 44 -14.21 -14.67 -14.94
N ILE A 45 -14.80 -13.47 -15.04
CA ILE A 45 -14.21 -12.36 -15.82
C ILE A 45 -12.84 -11.97 -15.24
N LEU A 46 -12.74 -11.81 -13.92
CA LEU A 46 -11.47 -11.48 -13.27
C LEU A 46 -10.41 -12.56 -13.47
N GLN A 47 -10.80 -13.85 -13.47
CA GLN A 47 -9.91 -14.97 -13.77
C GLN A 47 -9.38 -14.91 -15.21
N ILE A 48 -10.26 -14.68 -16.19
CA ILE A 48 -9.86 -14.50 -17.61
C ILE A 48 -8.87 -13.33 -17.73
N LEU A 49 -9.19 -12.18 -17.12
CA LEU A 49 -8.35 -10.99 -17.16
C LEU A 49 -7.07 -11.10 -16.31
N ALA A 50 -6.97 -12.10 -15.43
CA ALA A 50 -5.75 -12.37 -14.69
C ALA A 50 -4.67 -13.03 -15.57
N GLU A 51 -5.12 -13.76 -16.60
CA GLU A 51 -4.30 -14.44 -17.59
C GLU A 51 -3.91 -13.51 -18.75
N GLU A 52 -4.88 -12.79 -19.32
CA GLU A 52 -4.66 -11.93 -20.49
C GLU A 52 -5.65 -10.75 -20.55
N ASP A 53 -5.17 -9.61 -21.04
CA ASP A 53 -5.99 -8.45 -21.36
C ASP A 53 -6.88 -8.72 -22.59
N MET A 54 -8.18 -8.49 -22.49
CA MET A 54 -9.12 -8.90 -23.54
C MET A 54 -10.16 -7.84 -23.90
N HIS A 55 -10.63 -7.89 -25.15
CA HIS A 55 -11.78 -7.11 -25.60
C HIS A 55 -13.11 -7.73 -25.11
N ILE A 56 -14.14 -6.90 -25.00
CA ILE A 56 -15.47 -7.33 -24.49
C ILE A 56 -16.07 -8.52 -25.24
N SER A 57 -15.88 -8.59 -26.56
CA SER A 57 -16.41 -9.67 -27.40
C SER A 57 -15.69 -11.00 -27.15
N ALA A 58 -14.39 -10.97 -26.84
CA ALA A 58 -13.62 -12.15 -26.46
C ALA A 58 -14.05 -12.65 -25.08
N ILE A 59 -14.23 -11.75 -24.11
CA ILE A 59 -14.74 -12.09 -22.77
C ILE A 59 -16.13 -12.74 -22.87
N ALA A 60 -17.04 -12.14 -23.63
CA ALA A 60 -18.38 -12.67 -23.85
C ALA A 60 -18.36 -14.09 -24.47
N ARG A 61 -17.49 -14.31 -25.45
CA ARG A 61 -17.30 -15.61 -26.11
C ARG A 61 -16.77 -16.67 -25.15
N ASN A 62 -15.73 -16.36 -24.36
CA ASN A 62 -15.16 -17.27 -23.37
C ASN A 62 -16.19 -17.71 -22.33
N LEU A 63 -17.14 -16.84 -21.99
CA LEU A 63 -18.16 -17.10 -20.98
C LEU A 63 -19.47 -17.67 -21.55
N GLY A 64 -19.61 -17.75 -22.88
CA GLY A 64 -20.85 -18.18 -23.53
C GLY A 64 -22.04 -17.23 -23.29
N ILE A 65 -21.78 -15.94 -23.08
CA ILE A 65 -22.80 -14.92 -22.81
C ILE A 65 -22.86 -13.87 -23.92
N SER A 66 -23.92 -13.07 -23.95
CA SER A 66 -24.02 -11.96 -24.90
C SER A 66 -23.13 -10.78 -24.50
N VAL A 67 -22.67 -10.02 -25.49
CA VAL A 67 -21.86 -8.80 -25.27
C VAL A 67 -22.55 -7.80 -24.33
N PRO A 68 -23.87 -7.53 -24.44
CA PRO A 68 -24.56 -6.65 -23.48
C PRO A 68 -24.51 -7.16 -22.04
N VAL A 69 -24.62 -8.48 -21.81
CA VAL A 69 -24.52 -9.08 -20.47
C VAL A 69 -23.09 -8.94 -19.93
N ALA A 70 -22.09 -9.25 -20.75
CA ALA A 70 -20.68 -9.05 -20.39
C ALA A 70 -20.40 -7.57 -20.04
N SER A 71 -20.94 -6.63 -20.83
CA SER A 71 -20.76 -5.19 -20.62
C SER A 71 -21.30 -4.73 -19.26
N LYS A 72 -22.46 -5.24 -18.83
CA LYS A 72 -23.00 -4.97 -17.48
C LYS A 72 -22.07 -5.44 -16.37
N HIS A 73 -21.48 -6.62 -16.51
CA HIS A 73 -20.53 -7.14 -15.52
C HIS A 73 -19.23 -6.35 -15.48
N ILE A 74 -18.70 -5.99 -16.64
CA ILE A 74 -17.50 -5.15 -16.78
C ILE A 74 -17.72 -3.79 -16.14
N LYS A 75 -18.87 -3.15 -16.35
CA LYS A 75 -19.16 -1.85 -15.75
C LYS A 75 -19.11 -1.90 -14.21
N VAL A 76 -19.69 -2.94 -13.60
CA VAL A 76 -19.62 -3.13 -12.14
C VAL A 76 -18.19 -3.35 -11.65
N LEU A 77 -17.37 -4.09 -12.41
CA LEU A 77 -15.97 -4.32 -12.06
C LEU A 77 -15.11 -3.05 -12.24
N GLU A 78 -15.39 -2.22 -13.25
CA GLU A 78 -14.76 -0.90 -13.43
C GLU A 78 -15.16 0.06 -12.30
N ASP A 79 -16.43 0.09 -11.92
CA ASP A 79 -16.93 0.98 -10.85
C ASP A 79 -16.35 0.61 -9.47
N ALA A 80 -16.02 -0.67 -9.26
CA ALA A 80 -15.30 -1.15 -8.09
C ALA A 80 -13.77 -1.05 -8.21
N ASP A 81 -13.26 -0.38 -9.26
CA ASP A 81 -11.85 -0.19 -9.57
C ASP A 81 -11.03 -1.51 -9.64
N LEU A 82 -11.66 -2.62 -10.04
CA LEU A 82 -10.98 -3.93 -10.13
C LEU A 82 -10.35 -4.18 -11.50
N ILE A 83 -10.80 -3.46 -12.52
CA ILE A 83 -10.29 -3.55 -13.89
C ILE A 83 -10.11 -2.15 -14.46
N GLU A 84 -9.25 -2.03 -15.46
CA GLU A 84 -9.07 -0.80 -16.23
C GLU A 84 -9.43 -1.03 -17.70
N ARG A 85 -9.79 0.05 -18.38
CA ARG A 85 -10.11 0.06 -19.82
C ARG A 85 -9.09 0.88 -20.58
N LYS A 86 -8.51 0.29 -21.62
CA LYS A 86 -7.64 0.96 -22.60
C LYS A 86 -8.35 1.02 -23.95
N ILE A 87 -8.37 2.20 -24.56
CA ILE A 87 -9.08 2.44 -25.83
C ILE A 87 -8.05 2.51 -26.96
N TYR A 88 -8.20 1.62 -27.95
CA TYR A 88 -7.39 1.55 -29.16
C TYR A 88 -8.31 1.79 -30.37
N GLY A 89 -8.40 3.06 -30.80
CA GLY A 89 -9.36 3.45 -31.83
C GLY A 89 -10.80 3.20 -31.38
N LYS A 90 -11.52 2.28 -32.05
CA LYS A 90 -12.88 1.88 -31.67
C LYS A 90 -12.92 0.69 -30.70
N THR A 91 -11.76 0.13 -30.37
CA THR A 91 -11.68 -1.13 -29.65
C THR A 91 -11.32 -0.90 -28.18
N HIS A 92 -12.08 -1.52 -27.28
CA HIS A 92 -11.85 -1.41 -25.83
C HIS A 92 -11.20 -2.70 -25.32
N VAL A 93 -10.02 -2.59 -24.71
CA VAL A 93 -9.31 -3.68 -24.01
C VAL A 93 -9.51 -3.50 -22.51
N PHE A 94 -9.77 -4.59 -21.80
CA PHE A 94 -9.88 -4.59 -20.35
C PHE A 94 -8.69 -5.34 -19.73
N SER A 95 -8.15 -4.81 -18.63
CA SER A 95 -7.02 -5.37 -17.90
C SER A 95 -7.35 -5.48 -16.41
N LEU A 96 -6.81 -6.47 -15.70
CA LEU A 96 -7.01 -6.62 -14.25
C LEU A 96 -6.13 -5.65 -13.44
N LYS A 97 -6.71 -4.87 -12.53
CA LYS A 97 -5.97 -4.02 -11.57
C LYS A 97 -5.58 -4.82 -10.33
N LYS A 98 -4.60 -5.73 -10.45
CA LYS A 98 -4.16 -6.64 -9.36
C LYS A 98 -3.83 -5.92 -8.05
N LYS A 99 -3.26 -4.71 -8.11
CA LYS A 99 -2.88 -3.92 -6.93
C LYS A 99 -4.08 -3.48 -6.08
N ASN A 100 -5.26 -3.39 -6.66
CA ASN A 100 -6.42 -2.86 -5.95
C ASN A 100 -7.08 -3.89 -5.02
N PHE A 101 -6.67 -5.16 -5.11
CA PHE A 101 -7.12 -6.20 -4.20
C PHE A 101 -6.44 -6.12 -2.82
N THR A 102 -5.26 -5.51 -2.71
CA THR A 102 -4.52 -5.50 -1.45
C THR A 102 -5.14 -4.57 -0.41
N GLY A 103 -5.59 -3.39 -0.84
CA GLY A 103 -6.21 -2.40 0.07
C GLY A 103 -7.58 -2.82 0.62
N ALA A 104 -8.22 -3.84 0.04
CA ALA A 104 -9.49 -4.38 0.50
C ALA A 104 -9.44 -4.93 1.94
N PHE A 105 -8.23 -5.26 2.40
CA PHE A 105 -8.00 -5.80 3.73
C PHE A 105 -7.64 -4.73 4.76
N ASP A 106 -7.29 -3.52 4.34
CA ASP A 106 -6.85 -2.43 5.21
C ASP A 106 -7.87 -2.13 6.34
N PRO A 107 -9.19 -2.13 6.12
CA PRO A 107 -10.16 -1.91 7.20
C PRO A 107 -10.17 -2.98 8.31
N PHE A 108 -9.57 -4.15 8.07
CA PHE A 108 -9.45 -5.21 9.07
C PHE A 108 -8.13 -5.17 9.83
N ALA A 109 -7.23 -4.24 9.48
CA ALA A 109 -5.98 -4.04 10.21
C ALA A 109 -6.28 -3.58 11.66
N PRO A 110 -5.62 -4.15 12.68
CA PRO A 110 -5.79 -3.69 14.06
C PRO A 110 -5.39 -2.23 14.23
N VAL A 111 -6.32 -1.39 14.68
CA VAL A 111 -6.06 0.04 14.94
C VAL A 111 -5.67 0.22 16.41
N LYS A 112 -4.44 0.67 16.67
CA LYS A 112 -3.96 1.08 17.99
C LYS A 112 -3.92 2.61 18.06
N ARG A 113 -4.57 3.20 19.07
CA ARG A 113 -4.55 4.65 19.32
C ARG A 113 -3.52 4.95 20.40
N LEU A 114 -2.60 5.86 20.12
CA LEU A 114 -1.54 6.27 21.03
C LEU A 114 -1.49 7.79 21.14
N GLU A 115 -1.14 8.28 22.33
CA GLU A 115 -0.75 9.67 22.57
C GLU A 115 0.76 9.69 22.82
N VAL A 116 1.49 10.55 22.12
CA VAL A 116 2.94 10.70 22.25
C VAL A 116 3.30 12.15 22.47
N ASP A 117 4.45 12.39 23.11
CA ASP A 117 4.99 13.72 23.25
C ASP A 117 5.41 14.27 21.88
N LYS A 118 5.30 15.59 21.73
CA LYS A 118 5.77 16.25 20.52
C LYS A 118 7.28 16.05 20.38
N GLY A 119 7.72 15.61 19.19
CA GLY A 119 9.12 15.33 18.92
C GLY A 119 9.49 13.84 19.03
N THR A 120 8.57 12.97 19.47
CA THR A 120 8.76 11.51 19.44
C THR A 120 8.98 11.03 18.00
N THR A 121 9.96 10.13 17.82
CA THR A 121 10.21 9.53 16.51
C THR A 121 9.17 8.47 16.20
N LEU A 122 8.95 8.19 14.92
CA LEU A 122 7.97 7.19 14.52
C LEU A 122 8.32 5.79 15.01
N MET A 123 9.61 5.44 15.01
CA MET A 123 10.09 4.15 15.54
C MET A 123 9.81 4.02 17.05
N GLU A 124 10.06 5.07 17.83
CA GLU A 124 9.74 5.07 19.27
C GLU A 124 8.25 4.89 19.48
N ALA A 125 7.42 5.65 18.77
CA ALA A 125 5.97 5.52 18.81
C ALA A 125 5.52 4.09 18.50
N PHE A 126 6.07 3.46 17.45
CA PHE A 126 5.69 2.10 17.07
C PHE A 126 6.10 1.05 18.11
N LYS A 127 7.29 1.17 18.70
CA LYS A 127 7.78 0.29 19.77
C LYS A 127 6.93 0.33 21.04
N THR A 128 6.18 1.41 21.29
CA THR A 128 5.26 1.46 22.44
C THR A 128 4.08 0.51 22.30
N VAL A 129 3.69 0.23 21.06
CA VAL A 129 2.48 -0.54 20.77
C VAL A 129 2.76 -1.93 20.21
N SER A 130 3.97 -2.18 19.72
CA SER A 130 4.34 -3.45 19.08
C SER A 130 5.76 -3.90 19.44
N VAL A 131 5.94 -5.23 19.53
CA VAL A 131 7.27 -5.84 19.70
C VAL A 131 7.89 -5.99 18.32
N VAL A 132 9.02 -5.34 18.08
CA VAL A 132 9.65 -5.29 16.75
C VAL A 132 11.09 -5.79 16.79
N GLU A 133 11.48 -6.50 15.74
CA GLU A 133 12.86 -6.84 15.47
C GLU A 133 13.39 -5.96 14.34
N VAL A 134 14.55 -5.35 14.57
CA VAL A 134 15.17 -4.42 13.62
C VAL A 134 16.52 -5.01 13.20
N LYS A 135 16.77 -5.00 11.88
CA LYS A 135 18.04 -5.43 11.29
C LYS A 135 18.66 -4.28 10.51
N ASN A 136 19.94 -4.01 10.77
CA ASN A 136 20.70 -3.09 9.96
C ASN A 136 21.17 -3.79 8.67
N ILE A 137 20.77 -3.24 7.52
CA ILE A 137 21.17 -3.69 6.19
C ILE A 137 21.67 -2.46 5.44
N ASP A 138 22.96 -2.46 5.06
CA ASP A 138 23.62 -1.35 4.36
C ASP A 138 23.45 0.02 5.04
N GLY A 139 23.52 0.05 6.37
CA GLY A 139 23.40 1.28 7.15
C GLY A 139 21.96 1.77 7.35
N LYS A 140 20.96 1.01 6.88
CA LYS A 140 19.54 1.29 7.09
C LYS A 140 18.93 0.25 8.02
N ASP A 141 18.16 0.73 8.98
CA ASP A 141 17.40 -0.12 9.89
C ASP A 141 16.09 -0.53 9.23
N PHE A 142 15.88 -1.84 9.12
CA PHE A 142 14.65 -2.42 8.59
C PHE A 142 13.96 -3.21 9.70
N ILE A 143 12.66 -3.00 9.87
CA ILE A 143 11.84 -3.88 10.71
C ILE A 143 11.67 -5.19 9.95
N VAL A 144 12.17 -6.28 10.54
CA VAL A 144 12.17 -7.64 9.97
C VAL A 144 11.19 -8.58 10.68
N ALA A 145 10.61 -8.14 11.80
CA ALA A 145 9.46 -8.77 12.43
C ALA A 145 8.69 -7.76 13.27
N ALA A 146 7.37 -7.94 13.38
CA ALA A 146 6.51 -7.18 14.30
C ALA A 146 5.43 -8.09 14.88
N ASP A 147 5.21 -8.02 16.19
CA ASP A 147 4.18 -8.79 16.91
C ASP A 147 4.22 -10.31 16.62
N GLY A 148 5.44 -10.85 16.45
CA GLY A 148 5.70 -12.27 16.18
C GLY A 148 5.60 -12.66 14.71
N GLU A 149 5.28 -11.74 13.81
CA GLU A 149 5.21 -11.98 12.37
C GLU A 149 6.50 -11.52 11.65
N GLU A 150 7.25 -12.48 11.11
CA GLU A 150 8.43 -12.23 10.29
C GLU A 150 8.07 -11.57 8.94
N GLY A 151 8.90 -10.63 8.49
CA GLY A 151 8.75 -9.95 7.21
C GLY A 151 9.33 -8.54 7.23
N PHE A 152 9.57 -7.97 6.04
CA PHE A 152 9.97 -6.57 5.94
C PHE A 152 8.77 -5.66 6.07
N TYR A 153 8.85 -4.62 6.89
CA TYR A 153 7.76 -3.65 7.05
C TYR A 153 8.13 -2.29 6.45
N LEU A 154 7.15 -1.67 5.81
CA LEU A 154 7.16 -0.28 5.34
C LEU A 154 6.14 0.50 6.15
N TYR A 155 6.21 1.83 6.09
CA TYR A 155 5.17 2.68 6.67
C TYR A 155 4.71 3.77 5.72
N GLU A 156 3.42 4.09 5.83
CA GLU A 156 2.79 5.24 5.21
C GLU A 156 2.37 6.22 6.31
N VAL A 157 2.47 7.52 6.02
CA VAL A 157 1.96 8.58 6.91
C VAL A 157 0.91 9.37 6.15
N ASN A 158 -0.30 9.41 6.68
CA ASN A 158 -1.47 10.02 6.06
C ASN A 158 -1.68 9.52 4.61
N GLY A 159 -1.57 8.20 4.40
CA GLY A 159 -1.75 7.54 3.11
C GLY A 159 -0.62 7.75 2.09
N LYS A 160 0.53 8.31 2.51
CA LYS A 160 1.70 8.49 1.63
C LYS A 160 2.87 7.66 2.11
N LEU A 161 3.46 6.88 1.20
CA LEU A 161 4.71 6.18 1.45
C LEU A 161 5.84 7.18 1.70
N ILE A 162 6.56 7.00 2.81
CA ILE A 162 7.64 7.90 3.23
C ILE A 162 8.99 7.21 3.00
N ASP A 163 9.92 7.90 2.34
CA ASP A 163 11.30 7.41 2.06
C ASP A 163 12.32 7.79 3.15
N LYS A 164 11.84 8.28 4.29
CA LYS A 164 12.67 8.54 5.47
C LYS A 164 12.74 7.28 6.33
N ARG A 165 13.82 7.13 7.09
CA ARG A 165 13.88 6.10 8.15
C ARG A 165 12.86 6.44 9.23
N ALA A 166 12.28 5.43 9.86
CA ALA A 166 11.32 5.64 10.94
C ALA A 166 11.98 6.27 12.18
N GLU A 167 13.28 6.07 12.36
CA GLU A 167 14.09 6.75 13.38
C GLU A 167 14.26 8.25 13.10
N ASP A 168 14.24 8.65 11.83
CA ASP A 168 14.45 10.05 11.41
C ASP A 168 13.13 10.80 11.17
N PHE A 169 11.99 10.12 11.30
CA PHE A 169 10.66 10.72 11.12
C PHE A 169 10.11 11.19 12.46
N ILE A 170 10.03 12.51 12.63
CA ILE A 170 9.55 13.15 13.85
C ILE A 170 8.05 13.46 13.73
N LEU A 171 7.27 13.08 14.76
CA LEU A 171 5.85 13.39 14.87
C LEU A 171 5.68 14.80 15.45
N GLU A 172 5.36 15.76 14.58
CA GLU A 172 5.12 17.17 14.93
C GLU A 172 3.62 17.51 15.09
N GLU A 173 2.76 16.74 14.44
CA GLU A 173 1.31 16.92 14.33
C GLU A 173 0.60 15.55 14.34
N ASP A 174 -0.72 15.55 14.55
CA ASP A 174 -1.56 14.34 14.47
C ASP A 174 -1.41 13.66 13.11
N ALA A 175 -1.16 12.36 13.12
CA ALA A 175 -0.95 11.58 11.91
C ALA A 175 -1.58 10.19 12.02
N VAL A 176 -2.07 9.69 10.89
CA VAL A 176 -2.40 8.27 10.72
C VAL A 176 -1.17 7.59 10.15
N VAL A 177 -0.68 6.57 10.84
CA VAL A 177 0.48 5.78 10.39
C VAL A 177 0.04 4.36 10.15
N GLU A 178 0.32 3.85 8.96
CA GLU A 178 -0.01 2.49 8.55
C GLU A 178 1.27 1.72 8.31
N TRP A 179 1.47 0.64 9.08
CA TRP A 179 2.59 -0.28 8.92
C TRP A 179 2.18 -1.43 8.02
N LYS A 180 2.87 -1.58 6.87
CA LYS A 180 2.54 -2.58 5.84
C LYS A 180 3.64 -3.61 5.74
N ARG A 181 3.30 -4.88 5.95
CA ARG A 181 4.20 -6.01 5.69
C ARG A 181 4.37 -6.21 4.19
N LEU A 182 5.61 -6.36 3.74
CA LEU A 182 5.95 -6.67 2.36
C LEU A 182 5.89 -8.17 2.12
N GLU A 183 5.03 -8.57 1.19
CA GLU A 183 5.05 -9.92 0.63
C GLU A 183 6.21 -10.07 -0.37
N PRO A 184 7.19 -10.95 -0.12
CA PRO A 184 8.33 -11.13 -1.00
C PRO A 184 7.89 -11.74 -2.33
N VAL A 185 8.18 -11.06 -3.44
CA VAL A 185 7.90 -11.55 -4.80
C VAL A 185 9.18 -11.59 -5.60
N THR A 186 9.52 -12.76 -6.16
CA THR A 186 10.67 -12.88 -7.08
C THR A 186 10.43 -12.02 -8.33
N LYS A 187 11.17 -10.90 -8.45
CA LYS A 187 11.10 -10.03 -9.63
C LYS A 187 12.11 -10.41 -10.71
N LYS A 188 13.30 -10.85 -10.32
CA LYS A 188 14.38 -11.28 -11.21
C LYS A 188 15.09 -12.48 -10.59
N LYS A 189 15.45 -13.45 -11.41
CA LYS A 189 16.30 -14.58 -11.03
C LYS A 189 17.60 -14.46 -11.83
N LEU A 190 18.73 -14.35 -11.14
CA LEU A 190 20.05 -14.35 -11.77
C LEU A 190 20.65 -15.75 -11.65
N ILE A 191 21.10 -16.29 -12.78
CA ILE A 191 21.94 -17.49 -12.81
C ILE A 191 23.36 -16.99 -13.04
N VAL A 192 24.15 -16.94 -11.98
CA VAL A 192 25.51 -16.39 -12.00
C VAL A 192 26.50 -17.55 -12.02
N SER A 193 27.34 -17.60 -13.07
CA SER A 193 28.50 -18.47 -13.13
C SER A 193 29.75 -17.64 -12.90
N VAL A 194 30.49 -17.94 -11.83
CA VAL A 194 31.78 -17.31 -11.54
C VAL A 194 32.84 -17.96 -12.42
N LYS A 195 33.54 -17.17 -13.23
CA LYS A 195 34.68 -17.66 -14.01
C LYS A 195 35.83 -18.00 -13.06
N LYS A 196 36.47 -19.16 -13.28
CA LYS A 196 37.74 -19.49 -12.62
C LYS A 196 38.87 -18.68 -13.26
N ASP A 197 39.86 -18.27 -12.47
CA ASP A 197 40.93 -17.36 -12.91
C ASP A 197 41.78 -17.88 -14.08
N ASP A 198 41.78 -19.20 -14.33
CA ASP A 198 42.52 -19.86 -15.44
C ASP A 198 42.09 -19.43 -16.86
N ASP A 199 40.96 -18.72 -17.02
CA ASP A 199 40.48 -18.22 -18.32
C ASP A 199 41.04 -16.83 -18.70
N LYS A 200 41.69 -16.11 -17.78
CA LYS A 200 42.34 -14.82 -18.09
C LYS A 200 43.67 -15.02 -18.82
N GLU A 201 44.41 -16.07 -18.49
CA GLU A 201 45.75 -16.33 -19.03
C GLU A 201 45.70 -16.83 -20.48
N LYS A 202 44.68 -17.62 -20.82
CA LYS A 202 44.43 -18.08 -22.21
C LYS A 202 44.06 -16.96 -23.18
N ARG A 203 43.43 -15.88 -22.69
CA ARG A 203 43.10 -14.70 -23.53
C ARG A 203 44.30 -13.77 -23.72
N LYS A 204 45.22 -13.67 -22.76
CA LYS A 204 46.42 -12.84 -22.91
C LYS A 204 47.43 -13.46 -23.88
N GLY A 205 47.64 -14.79 -23.79
CA GLY A 205 48.50 -15.52 -24.72
C GLY A 205 48.02 -15.53 -26.17
N TYR A 206 46.71 -15.43 -26.43
CA TYR A 206 46.16 -15.40 -27.80
C TYR A 206 46.40 -14.06 -28.51
N TYR A 207 46.46 -12.95 -27.79
CA TYR A 207 46.77 -11.64 -28.39
C TYR A 207 48.28 -11.38 -28.51
N GLU A 208 49.11 -12.00 -27.68
CA GLU A 208 50.58 -11.92 -27.79
C GLU A 208 51.13 -12.84 -28.90
N SER A 209 50.39 -13.86 -29.35
CA SER A 209 50.78 -14.72 -30.50
C SER A 209 50.38 -14.18 -31.88
N LEU A 210 49.72 -13.03 -31.93
CA LEU A 210 49.20 -12.38 -33.15
C LEU A 210 49.95 -11.09 -33.52
N ILE A 211 51.08 -10.80 -32.84
CA ILE A 211 52.02 -9.70 -33.13
C ILE A 211 53.37 -10.29 -33.51
#